data_AF-A0AAV4I111-F1
#
_entry.id   AF-A0AAV4I111-F1
#
_cell.length_a   1.000
_cell.length_b   1.000
_cell.length_c   1.000
_cell.angle_alpha   90.00
_cell.angle_beta   90.00
_cell.angle_gamma   90.00
#
_symmetry.space_group_name_H-M   'P 1'
#
loop_
_entity.id
_entity.type
_entity.pdbx_description
1 polymer ?
#
loop_
_entity_poly.entity_id
_entity_poly.type
_entity_poly.pdbx_seq_one_letter_code
_entity_poly.pdbx_strand_id
1 'polypeptide(L)'
;MVSDKARGHKLNTFHRRQLRTILNIKYPTVIKKNSAPYQQTGETPISLIILEARWRLFGHILRQAINTPPNVAMTKYFKTEGSKRRGRPKTPIVTTLRRDLKSHSSDHWPTRLTYLTKAFR
;
A
#
# COMPACT_ATOMS: atom_id res chain seq x y z
N MET A 1 -15.26 7.64 -8.21
CA MET A 1 -14.34 6.51 -7.93
C MET A 1 -13.88 6.62 -6.48
N VAL A 2 -14.03 5.58 -5.65
CA VAL A 2 -13.54 5.64 -4.25
C VAL A 2 -12.01 5.65 -4.28
N SER A 3 -11.40 6.72 -3.77
CA SER A 3 -9.94 6.85 -3.69
C SER A 3 -9.32 5.71 -2.87
N ASP A 4 -8.20 5.13 -3.33
CA ASP A 4 -7.46 4.08 -2.60
C ASP A 4 -7.13 4.50 -1.16
N LYS A 5 -6.88 5.81 -0.97
CA LYS A 5 -6.66 6.44 0.34
C LYS A 5 -7.88 6.30 1.25
N ALA A 6 -9.10 6.46 0.72
CA ALA A 6 -10.34 6.33 1.49
C ALA A 6 -10.59 4.87 1.92
N ARG A 7 -10.22 3.89 1.09
CA ARG A 7 -10.29 2.46 1.45
C ARG A 7 -9.28 2.12 2.55
N GLY A 8 -8.03 2.56 2.40
CA GLY A 8 -6.99 2.39 3.43
C GLY A 8 -7.38 3.03 4.76
N HIS A 9 -7.99 4.22 4.72
CA HIS A 9 -8.48 4.89 5.93
C HIS A 9 -9.56 4.08 6.67
N LYS A 10 -10.53 3.51 5.94
CA LYS A 10 -11.57 2.65 6.53
C LYS A 10 -10.97 1.42 7.20
N LEU A 11 -10.00 0.76 6.58
CA LEU A 11 -9.29 -0.38 7.15
C LEU A 11 -8.50 0.00 8.41
N ASN A 12 -7.80 1.13 8.39
CA ASN A 12 -7.10 1.62 9.58
C ASN A 12 -8.07 1.97 10.72
N THR A 13 -9.26 2.50 10.43
CA THR A 13 -10.29 2.74 11.45
C THR A 13 -10.78 1.44 12.06
N PHE A 14 -11.04 0.42 11.25
CA PHE A 14 -11.41 -0.91 11.73
C PHE A 14 -10.31 -1.51 12.62
N HIS A 15 -9.06 -1.47 12.17
CA HIS A 15 -7.91 -1.96 12.93
C HIS A 15 -7.78 -1.26 14.29
N ARG A 16 -7.84 0.08 14.30
CA ARG A 16 -7.80 0.86 15.55
C ARG A 16 -8.92 0.49 16.52
N ARG A 17 -10.12 0.16 16.01
CA ARG A 17 -11.22 -0.29 16.85
C ARG A 17 -10.86 -1.60 17.56
N GLN A 18 -10.28 -2.56 16.83
CA GLN A 18 -9.82 -3.83 17.40
C GLN A 18 -8.72 -3.62 18.46
N LEU A 19 -7.72 -2.79 18.14
CA LEU A 19 -6.64 -2.48 19.09
C LEU A 19 -7.16 -1.83 20.37
N ARG A 20 -8.14 -0.93 20.28
CA ARG A 20 -8.77 -0.32 21.47
C ARG A 20 -9.51 -1.34 22.33
N THR A 21 -10.16 -2.32 21.71
CA THR A 21 -10.81 -3.43 22.43
C THR A 21 -9.79 -4.27 23.19
N ILE A 22 -8.67 -4.64 22.54
CA ILE A 22 -7.60 -5.44 23.15
C ILE A 22 -6.92 -4.68 24.30
N LEU A 23 -6.65 -3.38 24.11
CA LEU A 23 -6.08 -2.51 25.14
C LEU A 23 -7.08 -2.11 26.23
N ASN A 24 -8.33 -2.63 26.19
CA ASN A 24 -9.40 -2.32 27.12
C ASN A 24 -9.66 -0.80 27.30
N ILE A 25 -9.48 -0.01 26.23
CA ILE A 25 -9.67 1.44 26.25
C ILE A 25 -11.17 1.75 26.12
N LYS A 26 -11.81 2.04 27.25
CA LYS A 26 -13.23 2.40 27.35
C LYS A 26 -13.40 3.89 27.66
N TYR A 27 -14.57 4.43 27.31
CA TYR A 27 -15.00 5.72 27.84
C TYR A 27 -14.91 5.71 29.38
N PRO A 28 -14.48 6.80 30.06
CA PRO A 28 -14.26 8.17 29.58
C PRO A 28 -12.85 8.44 29.00
N THR A 29 -12.01 7.42 28.82
CA THR A 29 -10.63 7.66 28.36
C THR A 29 -10.58 8.14 26.89
N VAL A 30 -10.11 9.37 26.70
CA VAL A 30 -9.98 10.00 25.37
C VAL A 30 -8.55 9.84 24.86
N ILE A 31 -8.42 9.14 23.73
CA ILE A 31 -7.15 9.03 23.01
C ILE A 31 -6.96 10.31 22.17
N LYS A 32 -5.98 11.14 22.53
CA LYS A 32 -5.68 12.39 21.81
C LYS A 32 -5.09 12.16 20.40
N LYS A 33 -4.30 11.09 20.22
CA LYS A 33 -3.59 10.81 18.97
C LYS A 33 -3.92 9.43 18.40
N ASN A 34 -4.25 9.37 17.10
CA ASN A 34 -4.55 8.13 16.40
C ASN A 34 -3.36 7.13 16.31
N SER A 35 -2.14 7.56 16.62
CA SER A 35 -0.96 6.69 16.69
C SER A 35 -0.82 5.97 18.03
N ALA A 36 -1.52 6.40 19.09
CA ALA A 36 -1.30 5.85 20.43
C ALA A 36 -1.56 4.33 20.52
N PRO A 37 -2.66 3.77 19.96
CA PRO A 37 -2.86 2.32 19.95
C PRO A 37 -1.75 1.55 19.23
N TYR A 38 -1.20 2.12 18.15
CA TYR A 38 -0.10 1.52 17.39
C TYR A 38 1.22 1.58 18.14
N GLN A 39 1.51 2.69 18.83
CA GLN A 39 2.72 2.82 19.64
C GLN A 39 2.72 1.86 20.83
N GLN A 40 1.56 1.66 21.46
CA GLN A 40 1.43 0.77 22.61
C GLN A 40 1.50 -0.72 22.24
N THR A 41 1.02 -1.09 21.06
CA THR A 41 1.01 -2.49 20.59
C THR A 41 2.21 -2.86 19.72
N GLY A 42 2.96 -1.87 19.24
CA GLY A 42 4.00 -2.08 18.23
C GLY A 42 3.46 -2.44 16.84
N GLU A 43 2.13 -2.36 16.65
CA GLU A 43 1.48 -2.78 15.42
C GLU A 43 1.59 -1.75 14.29
N THR A 44 1.54 -2.24 13.06
CA THR A 44 1.58 -1.40 11.87
C THR A 44 0.17 -1.14 11.31
N PRO A 45 -0.14 0.08 10.85
CA PRO A 45 -1.39 0.35 10.16
C PRO A 45 -1.58 -0.56 8.94
N ILE A 46 -2.79 -1.09 8.75
CA ILE A 46 -3.12 -2.02 7.65
C ILE A 46 -2.81 -1.39 6.29
N SER A 47 -3.02 -0.09 6.13
CA SER A 47 -2.69 0.61 4.89
C SER A 47 -1.22 0.46 4.50
N LEU A 48 -0.30 0.46 5.48
CA LEU A 48 1.13 0.29 5.24
C LEU A 48 1.47 -1.16 4.89
N ILE A 49 0.81 -2.14 5.52
CA ILE A 49 0.96 -3.56 5.16
C ILE A 49 0.51 -3.80 3.71
N ILE A 50 -0.60 -3.20 3.30
CA ILE A 50 -1.11 -3.32 1.93
C ILE A 50 -0.16 -2.63 0.93
N LEU A 51 0.38 -1.47 1.29
CA LEU A 51 1.41 -0.79 0.51
C LEU A 51 2.61 -1.72 0.32
N GLU A 52 3.16 -2.25 1.41
CA GLU A 52 4.28 -3.20 1.39
C GLU A 52 3.99 -4.40 0.48
N ALA A 53 2.88 -5.08 0.69
CA ALA A 53 2.51 -6.28 -0.07
C ALA A 53 2.42 -5.99 -1.58
N ARG A 54 1.92 -4.81 -1.95
CA ARG A 54 1.81 -4.38 -3.35
C ARG A 54 3.18 -4.18 -3.99
N TRP A 55 4.11 -3.53 -3.29
CA TRP A 55 5.48 -3.33 -3.78
C TRP A 55 6.30 -4.64 -3.79
N ARG A 56 6.06 -5.53 -2.82
CA ARG A 56 6.64 -6.88 -2.81
C ARG A 56 6.16 -7.70 -4.01
N LEU A 57 4.88 -7.63 -4.35
CA LEU A 57 4.33 -8.27 -5.55
C LEU A 57 4.95 -7.69 -6.83
N PHE A 58 5.12 -6.38 -6.91
CA PHE A 58 5.82 -5.74 -8.03
C PHE A 58 7.24 -6.27 -8.19
N GLY A 59 8.03 -6.27 -7.12
CA GLY A 59 9.39 -6.81 -7.13
C GLY A 59 9.44 -8.33 -7.38
N HIS A 60 8.41 -9.08 -7.02
CA HIS A 60 8.30 -10.50 -7.37
C HIS A 60 8.12 -10.68 -8.88
N ILE A 61 7.19 -9.96 -9.50
CA ILE A 61 6.93 -10.00 -10.95
C ILE A 61 8.20 -9.65 -11.75
N LEU A 62 8.95 -8.64 -11.32
CA LEU A 62 10.18 -8.23 -12.00
C LEU A 62 11.32 -9.25 -11.90
N ARG A 63 11.35 -10.07 -10.83
CA ARG A 63 12.35 -11.13 -10.65
C ARG A 63 11.97 -12.45 -11.35
N GLN A 64 10.73 -12.59 -11.80
CA GLN A 64 10.33 -13.74 -12.61
C GLN A 64 10.95 -13.65 -14.00
N ALA A 65 11.10 -14.80 -14.67
CA ALA A 65 11.61 -14.85 -16.03
C ALA A 65 10.80 -13.95 -16.98
N ILE A 66 11.50 -13.36 -17.95
CA ILE A 66 10.96 -12.34 -18.87
C ILE A 66 9.74 -12.85 -19.65
N ASN A 67 9.72 -14.15 -19.97
CA ASN A 67 8.67 -14.79 -20.75
C ASN A 67 7.42 -15.15 -19.93
N THR A 68 7.40 -14.87 -18.62
CA THR A 68 6.22 -15.16 -17.80
C THR A 68 5.09 -14.16 -18.10
N PRO A 69 3.83 -14.60 -18.13
CA PRO A 69 2.70 -13.71 -18.44
C PRO A 69 2.64 -12.42 -17.60
N PRO A 70 2.95 -12.43 -16.29
CA PRO A 70 3.00 -11.20 -15.47
C PRO A 70 4.13 -10.24 -15.89
N ASN A 71 5.31 -10.75 -16.23
CA ASN A 71 6.45 -9.94 -16.66
C ASN A 71 6.17 -9.33 -18.04
N VAL A 72 5.70 -10.12 -19.01
CA VAL A 72 5.28 -9.64 -20.34
C VAL A 72 4.19 -8.56 -20.23
N ALA A 73 3.19 -8.74 -19.37
CA ALA A 73 2.16 -7.73 -19.13
C ALA A 73 2.73 -6.43 -18.54
N MET A 74 3.73 -6.54 -17.67
CA MET A 74 4.44 -5.40 -17.09
C MET A 74 5.25 -4.66 -18.16
N THR A 75 6.03 -5.37 -18.97
CA THR A 75 6.78 -4.80 -20.09
C THR A 75 5.86 -4.09 -21.07
N LYS A 76 4.73 -4.70 -21.45
CA LYS A 76 3.76 -4.09 -22.36
C LYS A 76 3.15 -2.80 -21.80
N TYR A 77 2.89 -2.77 -20.49
CA TYR A 77 2.39 -1.56 -19.84
C TYR A 77 3.40 -0.40 -19.94
N PHE A 78 4.70 -0.66 -19.78
CA PHE A 78 5.74 0.37 -19.87
C PHE A 78 6.13 0.75 -21.30
N LYS A 79 6.08 -0.18 -22.26
CA LYS A 79 6.37 0.07 -23.68
C LYS A 79 5.31 0.92 -24.39
N THR A 80 4.17 1.20 -23.74
CA THR A 80 3.08 2.03 -24.30
C THR A 80 2.44 1.43 -25.56
N GLU A 81 2.51 0.10 -25.74
CA GLU A 81 1.98 -0.56 -26.93
C GLU A 81 0.52 -1.00 -26.72
N GLY A 82 -0.42 -0.09 -26.98
CA GLY A 82 -1.81 -0.47 -27.14
C GLY A 82 -2.84 0.65 -27.09
N SER A 83 -3.91 0.49 -27.87
CA SER A 83 -5.12 1.29 -27.75
C SER A 83 -5.74 1.09 -26.36
N LYS A 84 -6.27 2.18 -25.78
CA LYS A 84 -6.99 2.11 -24.50
C LYS A 84 -8.20 1.19 -24.68
N ARG A 85 -8.35 0.20 -23.80
CA ARG A 85 -9.55 -0.66 -23.79
C ARG A 85 -10.79 0.20 -23.60
N ARG A 86 -11.81 0.00 -24.43
CA ARG A 86 -13.13 0.65 -24.31
C ARG A 86 -13.81 0.20 -23.01
N GLY A 87 -14.40 1.14 -22.27
CA GLY A 87 -15.10 0.90 -20.99
C GLY A 87 -14.32 1.37 -19.76
N ARG A 88 -14.79 0.97 -18.56
CA ARG A 88 -14.18 1.39 -17.29
C ARG A 88 -12.75 0.85 -17.20
N PRO A 89 -11.73 1.72 -17.05
CA PRO A 89 -10.37 1.26 -16.91
C PRO A 89 -10.24 0.42 -15.63
N LYS A 90 -9.79 -0.83 -15.79
CA LYS A 90 -9.28 -1.62 -14.67
C LYS A 90 -8.09 -0.85 -14.08
N THR A 91 -7.91 -0.85 -12.76
CA THR A 91 -6.75 -0.22 -12.11
C THR A 91 -5.58 -1.20 -12.12
N PRO A 92 -4.64 -1.14 -13.09
CA PRO A 92 -3.48 -2.03 -13.08
C PRO A 92 -2.58 -1.68 -11.89
N ILE A 93 -1.85 -2.68 -11.41
CA ILE A 93 -0.91 -2.54 -10.29
C ILE A 93 0.02 -1.34 -10.49
N VAL A 94 0.51 -1.09 -11.70
CA VAL A 94 1.42 0.02 -12.02
C VAL A 94 0.78 1.40 -11.80
N THR A 95 -0.50 1.58 -12.13
CA THR A 95 -1.19 2.85 -11.84
C THR A 95 -1.31 3.09 -10.35
N THR A 96 -1.50 2.03 -9.57
CA THR A 96 -1.58 2.11 -8.11
C THR A 96 -0.22 2.41 -7.50
N LEU A 97 0.85 1.75 -7.98
CA LEU A 97 2.22 2.04 -7.57
C LEU A 97 2.63 3.50 -7.87
N ARG A 98 2.23 4.04 -9.03
CA ARG A 98 2.44 5.46 -9.35
C ARG A 98 1.72 6.40 -8.36
N ARG A 99 0.51 6.05 -7.92
CA ARG A 99 -0.21 6.83 -6.88
C ARG A 99 0.48 6.71 -5.52
N ASP A 100 0.96 5.51 -5.19
CA ASP A 100 1.69 5.26 -3.95
C ASP A 100 2.96 6.11 -3.87
N LEU A 101 3.74 6.16 -4.96
CA LEU A 101 4.94 6.97 -5.05
C LEU A 101 4.62 8.46 -4.86
N LYS A 102 3.57 8.98 -5.51
CA LYS A 102 3.11 10.36 -5.31
C LYS A 102 2.65 10.64 -3.88
N SER A 103 2.06 9.66 -3.21
CA SER A 103 1.52 9.83 -1.86
C SER A 103 2.59 9.74 -0.77
N HIS A 104 3.71 9.07 -1.03
CA HIS A 104 4.75 8.76 -0.05
C HIS A 104 6.13 9.38 -0.39
N SER A 105 6.23 10.31 -1.36
CA SER A 105 7.53 10.88 -1.74
C SER A 105 8.18 11.79 -0.68
N SER A 106 7.42 12.28 0.31
CA SER A 106 7.95 13.14 1.39
C SER A 106 7.89 12.51 2.80
N ASP A 107 7.23 11.37 2.96
CA ASP A 107 7.03 10.73 4.26
C ASP A 107 7.85 9.44 4.35
N HIS A 108 8.55 9.30 5.47
CA HIS A 108 9.38 8.14 5.83
C HIS A 108 8.69 6.83 5.45
N TRP A 109 9.25 6.17 4.44
CA TRP A 109 8.82 4.85 4.01
C TRP A 109 8.90 3.85 5.18
N PRO A 110 7.99 2.86 5.29
CA PRO A 110 8.04 1.88 6.38
C PRO A 110 9.44 1.30 6.53
N THR A 111 9.99 1.31 7.74
CA THR A 111 11.38 0.95 8.05
C THR A 111 11.79 -0.40 7.46
N ARG A 112 10.84 -1.33 7.34
CA ARG A 112 10.97 -2.63 6.67
C ARG A 112 11.04 -2.60 5.14
N LEU A 113 11.06 -1.49 4.42
CA LEU A 113 11.51 -1.55 3.02
C LEU A 113 12.47 -0.44 2.61
N THR A 114 13.14 0.17 3.60
CA THR A 114 14.34 1.00 3.38
C THR A 114 15.41 0.27 2.57
N TYR A 115 15.49 -1.06 2.71
CA TYR A 115 16.37 -1.92 1.91
C TYR A 115 15.93 -2.05 0.44
N LEU A 116 14.64 -1.94 0.12
CA LEU A 116 14.18 -1.97 -1.26
C LEU A 116 14.39 -0.62 -1.96
N THR A 117 14.24 0.50 -1.25
CA THR A 117 14.40 1.84 -1.87
C THR A 117 15.86 2.21 -2.16
N LYS A 118 16.83 1.72 -1.36
CA LYS A 118 18.26 1.84 -1.69
C LYS A 118 18.66 1.11 -2.98
N ALA A 119 17.91 0.08 -3.38
CA ALA A 119 18.19 -0.69 -4.60
C ALA A 119 17.63 -0.04 -5.88
N PHE A 120 16.80 1.02 -5.77
CA PHE A 120 16.19 1.72 -6.89
C PHE A 120 16.66 3.18 -7.02
N ARG A 121 17.73 3.57 -6.31
CA ARG A 121 18.40 4.87 -6.48
C ARG A 121 19.61 4.73 -7.39
#